data_AF-A0A7W1SH36-F1
#
_entry.id   AF-A0A7W1SH36-F1
#
_cell.length_a   1.000
_cell.length_b   1.000
_cell.length_c   1.000
_cell.angle_alpha   90.00
_cell.angle_beta   90.00
_cell.angle_gamma   90.00
#
_symmetry.space_group_name_H-M   'P 1'
#
loop_
_entity.id
_entity.type
_entity.pdbx_description
1 polymer ?
#
loop_
_entity_poly.entity_id
_entity_poly.type
_entity_poly.pdbx_seq_one_letter_code
_entity_poly.pdbx_strand_id
1 'polypeptide(L)'
;MADRPRFTALGKFISFVLVAGLIGLGAWLVMGGRVDMPGGTGTGGGDGGDPEVTEVQVEVPRLSPPAAFDYRDNVVPIEISEYAGYAGLIVANGGLEPSENSWFFRNHGFKVKLTISEDESWSELNEGKIAASVTTVDVLAAYGRQLHAIVPVQIGFSRGADGLVVRNDIKRINQLKGKTVASAQFTEVDFFIRYLAQESGLEIHTLGSLDAAPHPERLNLVYTEDGFSAGDLFAADLRSGRGRLAGCVTWEPKVSEIVDGSGGQAHVLTTNRNLLIVADVLVVHRGFAEQHPKVVEGLVHGLLEGNRMVRDQPAAQLDVISRAFKWSRDDTKSELANVHLSNLPENRAFFSGAIDAAGSFGGIYQSAVLAYGSDLIKDPPDASRFLDMRHLDTIEKAGLFKDQAIAIAPIRTAGGVSVESDPLLSKDIRFLFDPNTFTLDMSSTENSQNLDAIRRMLQVSPGSTMLLRGHVDNARVDDFRREGGEAYVRKQALRAMELSKNRAAEIRRLLIERHSVDGKRLDIVGRGWEEPSGADSAQNRRVEVQWFIIE
;
A
#
# COMPACT_ATOMS: atom_id res chain seq x y z
N MET A 1 68.66 -10.79 24.77
CA MET A 1 68.75 -10.59 23.31
C MET A 1 67.68 -11.45 22.68
N ALA A 2 66.57 -10.86 22.25
CA ALA A 2 65.40 -11.59 21.79
C ALA A 2 65.58 -12.06 20.34
N ASP A 3 65.36 -13.35 20.12
CA ASP A 3 65.41 -14.04 18.83
C ASP A 3 64.40 -13.43 17.85
N ARG A 4 64.87 -13.00 16.68
CA ARG A 4 63.99 -12.64 15.56
C ARG A 4 63.61 -13.92 14.81
N PRO A 5 62.33 -14.18 14.54
CA PRO A 5 61.92 -15.37 13.79
C PRO A 5 62.49 -15.32 12.38
N ARG A 6 63.25 -16.35 11.99
CA ARG A 6 63.77 -16.54 10.62
C ARG A 6 62.77 -17.38 9.83
N PHE A 7 62.31 -16.85 8.69
CA PHE A 7 61.47 -17.60 7.75
C PHE A 7 62.15 -18.91 7.33
N THR A 8 61.42 -20.01 7.44
CA THR A 8 61.83 -21.33 6.94
C THR A 8 61.97 -21.28 5.40
N ALA A 9 62.77 -22.19 4.82
CA ALA A 9 62.94 -22.26 3.37
C ALA A 9 61.60 -22.41 2.63
N LEU A 10 60.67 -23.17 3.22
CA LEU A 10 59.30 -23.32 2.72
C LEU A 10 58.51 -22.01 2.81
N GLY A 11 58.62 -21.27 3.92
CA GLY A 11 57.99 -19.96 4.08
C GLY A 11 58.50 -18.93 3.07
N LYS A 12 59.80 -18.94 2.75
CA LYS A 12 60.37 -18.07 1.70
C LYS A 12 59.86 -18.44 0.31
N PHE A 13 59.73 -19.74 0.03
CA PHE A 13 59.22 -20.22 -1.25
C PHE A 13 57.74 -19.84 -1.45
N ILE A 14 56.89 -20.05 -0.44
CA ILE A 14 55.47 -19.68 -0.49
C ILE A 14 55.30 -18.17 -0.67
N SER A 15 56.04 -17.36 0.10
CA SER A 15 56.00 -15.90 -0.06
C SER A 15 56.47 -15.45 -1.44
N PHE A 16 57.49 -16.10 -2.00
CA PHE A 16 57.96 -15.80 -3.36
C PHE A 16 56.90 -16.12 -4.42
N VAL A 17 56.23 -17.28 -4.32
CA VAL A 17 55.14 -17.66 -5.23
C VAL A 17 53.96 -16.69 -5.13
N LEU A 18 53.58 -16.26 -3.93
CA LEU A 18 52.52 -15.29 -3.71
C LEU A 18 52.85 -13.92 -4.33
N VAL A 19 54.07 -13.42 -4.09
CA VAL A 19 54.50 -12.13 -4.65
C VAL A 19 54.62 -12.21 -6.18
N ALA A 20 55.16 -13.30 -6.73
CA ALA A 20 55.22 -13.52 -8.17
C ALA A 20 53.81 -13.61 -8.80
N GLY A 21 52.86 -14.28 -8.12
CA GLY A 21 51.47 -14.35 -8.54
C GLY A 21 50.78 -12.98 -8.56
N LEU A 22 51.01 -12.14 -7.55
CA LEU A 22 50.47 -10.79 -7.48
C LEU A 22 51.07 -9.86 -8.56
N ILE A 23 52.37 -9.98 -8.82
CA ILE A 23 53.03 -9.24 -9.91
C ILE A 23 52.49 -9.69 -11.28
N GLY A 24 52.29 -11.00 -11.47
CA GLY A 24 51.70 -11.56 -12.69
C GLY A 24 50.27 -11.08 -12.92
N LEU A 25 49.43 -11.08 -11.87
CA LEU A 25 48.06 -10.58 -11.92
C LEU A 25 48.03 -9.07 -12.23
N GLY A 26 48.92 -8.28 -11.60
CA GLY A 26 49.05 -6.85 -11.87
C GLY A 26 49.45 -6.55 -13.30
N ALA A 27 50.42 -7.28 -13.86
CA ALA A 27 50.83 -7.13 -15.26
C ALA A 27 49.71 -7.53 -16.24
N TRP A 28 48.94 -8.56 -15.91
CA TRP A 28 47.82 -9.03 -16.74
C TRP A 28 46.63 -8.06 -16.75
N LEU A 29 46.30 -7.46 -15.60
CA LEU A 29 45.28 -6.41 -15.48
C LEU A 29 45.66 -5.15 -16.29
N VAL A 30 46.94 -4.74 -16.26
CA VAL A 30 47.44 -3.59 -17.05
C VAL A 30 47.41 -3.86 -18.55
N MET A 31 47.52 -5.12 -18.98
CA MET A 31 47.39 -5.54 -20.38
C MET A 31 45.94 -5.81 -20.83
N GLY A 32 44.94 -5.41 -20.03
CA GLY A 32 43.52 -5.48 -20.40
C GLY A 32 42.82 -6.79 -20.09
N GLY A 33 43.40 -7.66 -19.25
CA GLY A 33 42.70 -8.82 -18.71
C GLY A 33 41.57 -8.40 -17.76
N ARG A 34 40.35 -8.93 -17.93
CA ARG A 34 39.22 -8.73 -17.00
C ARG A 34 39.22 -9.82 -15.95
N VAL A 35 39.23 -9.44 -14.67
CA VAL A 35 38.89 -10.33 -13.55
C VAL A 35 37.41 -10.13 -13.26
N ASP A 36 36.57 -11.14 -13.49
CA ASP A 36 35.20 -11.13 -12.97
C ASP A 36 35.25 -11.34 -11.46
N MET A 37 34.98 -10.26 -10.73
CA MET A 37 34.73 -10.28 -9.28
C MET A 37 33.22 -10.40 -9.07
N PRO A 38 32.74 -11.30 -8.18
CA PRO A 38 31.34 -11.33 -7.85
C PRO A 38 30.98 -10.11 -7.00
N GLY A 39 30.14 -9.23 -7.54
CA GLY A 39 29.49 -8.11 -6.84
C GLY A 39 30.01 -6.73 -7.26
N GLY A 40 29.17 -5.97 -7.96
CA GLY A 40 29.40 -4.54 -8.24
C GLY A 40 28.83 -4.06 -9.58
N THR A 41 27.57 -3.63 -9.53
CA THR A 41 26.81 -2.73 -10.42
C THR A 41 27.40 -2.32 -11.78
N GLY A 42 26.62 -2.61 -12.83
CA GLY A 42 26.76 -2.03 -14.16
C GLY A 42 25.46 -2.16 -14.95
N THR A 43 24.83 -1.02 -15.25
CA THR A 43 23.71 -0.91 -16.19
C THR A 43 24.15 -1.27 -17.61
N GLY A 44 23.32 -2.06 -18.30
CA GLY A 44 23.28 -2.09 -19.76
C GLY A 44 23.43 -3.46 -20.42
N GLY A 45 22.28 -4.12 -20.67
CA GLY A 45 22.04 -4.81 -21.93
C GLY A 45 22.29 -6.31 -21.99
N GLY A 46 21.22 -7.08 -21.79
CA GLY A 46 20.95 -8.31 -22.53
C GLY A 46 21.50 -9.60 -21.94
N ASP A 47 20.77 -10.16 -20.98
CA ASP A 47 20.47 -11.59 -20.99
C ASP A 47 19.01 -11.82 -20.58
N GLY A 48 18.34 -12.75 -21.23
CA GLY A 48 16.88 -12.95 -21.21
C GLY A 48 16.35 -13.62 -19.94
N GLY A 49 16.81 -13.20 -18.77
CA GLY A 49 16.27 -13.60 -17.48
C GLY A 49 15.05 -12.77 -17.09
N ASP A 50 14.07 -13.40 -16.45
CA ASP A 50 13.00 -12.67 -15.77
C ASP A 50 13.63 -11.82 -14.64
N PRO A 51 13.08 -10.63 -14.31
CA PRO A 51 13.47 -9.90 -13.11
C PRO A 51 13.49 -10.82 -11.88
N GLU A 52 14.48 -10.66 -11.03
CA GLU A 52 14.77 -11.63 -9.96
C GLU A 52 13.70 -11.56 -8.86
N VAL A 53 13.16 -12.73 -8.51
CA VAL A 53 12.24 -12.90 -7.38
C VAL A 53 13.05 -12.96 -6.10
N THR A 54 12.63 -12.21 -5.09
CA THR A 54 13.28 -12.22 -3.77
C THR A 54 12.78 -13.38 -2.92
N GLU A 55 13.64 -13.86 -2.02
CA GLU A 55 13.26 -14.89 -1.06
C GLU A 55 12.19 -14.35 -0.10
N VAL A 56 11.10 -15.11 0.04
CA VAL A 56 10.02 -14.77 0.97
C VAL A 56 10.56 -14.67 2.39
N GLN A 57 10.36 -13.52 3.00
CA GLN A 57 10.70 -13.28 4.39
C GLN A 57 9.55 -13.80 5.28
N VAL A 58 9.86 -14.72 6.18
CA VAL A 58 8.89 -15.28 7.15
C VAL A 58 8.72 -14.43 8.40
N GLU A 59 9.57 -13.42 8.56
CA GLU A 59 9.51 -12.40 9.60
C GLU A 59 9.98 -11.07 9.05
N VAL A 60 9.60 -9.98 9.71
CA VAL A 60 10.01 -8.63 9.31
C VAL A 60 11.53 -8.48 9.47
N PRO A 61 12.25 -7.92 8.47
CA PRO A 61 13.70 -7.78 8.53
C PRO A 61 14.17 -7.11 9.82
N ARG A 62 15.20 -7.70 10.43
CA ARG A 62 15.75 -7.17 11.67
C ARG A 62 16.57 -5.92 11.39
N LEU A 63 16.20 -4.82 12.04
CA LEU A 63 16.92 -3.55 11.88
C LEU A 63 18.19 -3.51 12.72
N SER A 64 19.18 -2.75 12.25
CA SER A 64 20.33 -2.35 13.07
C SER A 64 19.87 -1.66 14.37
N PRO A 65 20.63 -1.83 15.47
CA PRO A 65 20.28 -1.21 16.74
C PRO A 65 20.35 0.32 16.65
N PRO A 66 19.51 1.04 17.41
CA PRO A 66 19.51 2.49 17.39
C PRO A 66 20.86 3.08 17.82
N ALA A 67 21.32 4.11 17.12
CA ALA A 67 22.51 4.87 17.47
C ALA A 67 22.24 6.38 17.48
N ALA A 68 23.17 7.15 18.04
CA ALA A 68 23.03 8.60 18.07
C ALA A 68 23.21 9.19 16.68
N PHE A 69 22.34 10.12 16.30
CA PHE A 69 22.51 10.91 15.08
C PHE A 69 23.53 12.04 15.32
N ASP A 70 24.49 12.19 14.42
CA ASP A 70 25.50 13.25 14.50
C ASP A 70 25.15 14.40 13.54
N TYR A 71 24.52 15.45 14.08
CA TYR A 71 24.09 16.59 13.30
C TYR A 71 25.26 17.53 12.97
N ARG A 72 25.64 17.57 11.69
CA ARG A 72 26.78 18.34 11.17
C ARG A 72 26.36 19.36 10.12
N ASP A 73 27.12 20.45 10.05
CA ASP A 73 27.03 21.49 9.00
C ASP A 73 25.66 22.14 8.80
N ASN A 74 24.78 22.03 9.80
CA ASN A 74 23.37 22.35 9.73
C ASN A 74 22.67 21.71 8.51
N VAL A 75 23.05 20.48 8.14
CA VAL A 75 22.44 19.73 7.04
C VAL A 75 21.63 18.56 7.58
N VAL A 76 20.36 18.50 7.16
CA VAL A 76 19.46 17.39 7.45
C VAL A 76 19.41 16.47 6.22
N PRO A 77 20.05 15.29 6.25
CA PRO A 77 19.92 14.29 5.20
C PRO A 77 18.57 13.57 5.32
N ILE A 78 17.80 13.60 4.24
CA ILE A 78 16.50 12.95 4.11
C ILE A 78 16.52 12.08 2.85
N GLU A 79 16.07 10.85 2.99
CA GLU A 79 15.84 9.95 1.86
C GLU A 79 14.39 10.06 1.38
N ILE A 80 14.19 10.03 0.06
CA ILE A 80 12.89 10.03 -0.61
C ILE A 80 12.87 9.02 -1.76
N SER A 81 11.71 8.46 -2.09
CA SER A 81 11.54 7.67 -3.32
C SER A 81 11.24 8.58 -4.53
N GLU A 82 11.35 8.04 -5.74
CA GLU A 82 10.89 8.68 -6.96
C GLU A 82 9.35 8.68 -7.04
N TYR A 83 8.72 9.61 -6.31
CA TYR A 83 7.27 9.71 -6.21
C TYR A 83 6.78 11.15 -6.01
N ALA A 84 5.74 11.54 -6.74
CA ALA A 84 5.22 12.91 -6.77
C ALA A 84 4.65 13.39 -5.43
N GLY A 85 4.30 12.48 -4.51
CA GLY A 85 3.87 12.82 -3.16
C GLY A 85 4.92 13.61 -2.37
N TYR A 86 6.19 13.53 -2.76
CA TYR A 86 7.30 14.25 -2.10
C TYR A 86 7.62 15.60 -2.75
N ALA A 87 6.83 16.04 -3.73
CA ALA A 87 7.03 17.31 -4.43
C ALA A 87 7.09 18.52 -3.50
N GLY A 88 6.34 18.53 -2.40
CA GLY A 88 6.38 19.63 -1.42
C GLY A 88 7.75 19.81 -0.77
N LEU A 89 8.42 18.71 -0.39
CA LEU A 89 9.78 18.74 0.16
C LEU A 89 10.77 19.31 -0.87
N ILE A 90 10.69 18.84 -2.11
CA ILE A 90 11.55 19.30 -3.22
C ILE A 90 11.36 20.80 -3.48
N VAL A 91 10.11 21.27 -3.51
CA VAL A 91 9.78 22.69 -3.73
C VAL A 91 10.28 23.56 -2.57
N ALA A 92 10.04 23.15 -1.33
CA ALA A 92 10.52 23.89 -0.17
C ALA A 92 12.06 23.94 -0.11
N ASN A 93 12.74 22.88 -0.54
CA ASN A 93 14.20 22.85 -0.59
C ASN A 93 14.77 23.62 -1.81
N GLY A 94 13.99 23.73 -2.90
CA GLY A 94 14.44 24.29 -4.17
C GLY A 94 15.24 23.32 -5.03
N GLY A 95 15.01 22.01 -4.87
CA GLY A 95 15.76 20.92 -5.51
C GLY A 95 16.23 19.87 -4.50
N LEU A 96 17.17 19.02 -4.90
CA LEU A 96 17.67 17.92 -4.06
C LEU A 96 18.84 18.33 -3.14
N GLU A 97 19.65 19.31 -3.56
CA GLU A 97 20.90 19.65 -2.87
C GLU A 97 20.70 20.67 -1.73
N PRO A 98 21.55 20.63 -0.69
CA PRO A 98 21.61 21.64 0.35
C PRO A 98 21.80 23.05 -0.21
N SER A 99 20.90 23.97 0.16
CA SER A 99 20.90 25.32 -0.39
C SER A 99 20.54 26.36 0.66
N GLU A 100 21.31 27.45 0.73
CA GLU A 100 20.95 28.65 1.51
C GLU A 100 19.76 29.40 0.90
N ASN A 101 19.48 29.13 -0.37
CA ASN A 101 18.28 29.64 -1.04
C ASN A 101 17.03 28.79 -0.72
N SER A 102 17.15 27.66 -0.02
CA SER A 102 15.98 26.87 0.39
C SER A 102 15.07 27.66 1.34
N TRP A 103 13.78 27.32 1.36
CA TRP A 103 12.86 27.85 2.35
C TRP A 103 13.30 27.47 3.77
N PHE A 104 13.78 26.24 3.95
CA PHE A 104 14.30 25.74 5.24
C PHE A 104 15.41 26.63 5.80
N PHE A 105 16.39 27.01 4.98
CA PHE A 105 17.50 27.83 5.45
C PHE A 105 17.06 29.26 5.76
N ARG A 106 16.30 29.87 4.85
CA ARG A 106 15.87 31.27 5.01
C ARG A 106 14.96 31.50 6.23
N ASN A 107 14.18 30.49 6.62
CA ASN A 107 13.19 30.62 7.70
C ASN A 107 13.63 29.94 9.01
N HIS A 108 14.48 28.91 8.94
CA HIS A 108 14.86 28.10 10.12
C HIS A 108 16.37 27.85 10.25
N GLY A 109 17.20 28.34 9.32
CA GLY A 109 18.66 28.35 9.46
C GLY A 109 19.36 27.01 9.23
N PHE A 110 18.69 26.01 8.66
CA PHE A 110 19.27 24.71 8.29
C PHE A 110 19.02 24.37 6.83
N LYS A 111 19.83 23.49 6.26
CA LYS A 111 19.74 23.01 4.88
C LYS A 111 19.23 21.57 4.86
N VAL A 112 18.56 21.18 3.80
CA VAL A 112 18.12 19.79 3.59
C VAL A 112 18.87 19.19 2.41
N LYS A 113 19.33 17.95 2.55
CA LYS A 113 19.80 17.12 1.44
C LYS A 113 18.75 16.05 1.20
N LEU A 114 18.15 16.03 0.01
CA LEU A 114 17.25 14.98 -0.43
C LEU A 114 18.04 13.99 -1.29
N THR A 115 18.04 12.72 -0.90
CA THR A 115 18.61 11.62 -1.71
C THR A 115 17.47 10.77 -2.23
N ILE A 116 17.41 10.55 -3.54
CA ILE A 116 16.44 9.62 -4.13
C ILE A 116 16.96 8.19 -3.97
N SER A 117 16.16 7.32 -3.39
CA SER A 117 16.44 5.90 -3.20
C SER A 117 15.13 5.09 -3.19
N GLU A 118 15.14 3.90 -3.78
CA GLU A 118 14.07 2.89 -3.66
C GLU A 118 14.43 1.81 -2.63
N ASP A 119 15.56 1.97 -1.93
CA ASP A 119 16.00 1.05 -0.88
C ASP A 119 15.23 1.29 0.43
N GLU A 120 14.92 0.21 1.14
CA GLU A 120 14.31 0.24 2.47
C GLU A 120 15.36 0.54 3.56
N SER A 121 15.89 1.78 3.60
CA SER A 121 17.02 2.22 4.46
C SER A 121 16.67 2.41 5.96
N TRP A 122 15.84 1.53 6.52
CA TRP A 122 15.39 1.62 7.92
C TRP A 122 16.50 1.38 8.93
N SER A 123 17.51 0.59 8.58
CA SER A 123 18.70 0.40 9.42
C SER A 123 19.54 1.68 9.48
N GLU A 124 19.73 2.36 8.36
CA GLU A 124 20.42 3.64 8.26
C GLU A 124 19.71 4.72 9.08
N LEU A 125 18.37 4.75 9.04
CA LEU A 125 17.57 5.63 9.88
C LEU A 125 17.79 5.31 11.37
N ASN A 126 17.70 4.04 11.77
CA ASN A 126 17.92 3.62 13.15
C ASN A 126 19.33 3.96 13.66
N GLU A 127 20.35 3.74 12.84
CA GLU A 127 21.75 4.02 13.15
C GLU A 127 22.08 5.52 13.15
N GLY A 128 21.12 6.39 12.82
CA GLY A 128 21.35 7.82 12.73
C GLY A 128 22.31 8.22 11.60
N LYS A 129 22.39 7.42 10.52
CA LYS A 129 23.12 7.79 9.29
C LYS A 129 22.35 8.81 8.45
N ILE A 130 21.02 8.73 8.50
CA ILE A 130 20.09 9.73 7.94
C ILE A 130 19.23 10.30 9.07
N ALA A 131 18.78 11.55 8.90
CA ALA A 131 17.99 12.24 9.94
C ALA A 131 16.50 11.92 9.82
N ALA A 132 16.05 11.71 8.59
CA ALA A 132 14.68 11.38 8.26
C ALA A 132 14.61 10.56 6.97
N SER A 133 13.49 9.91 6.77
CA SER A 133 13.08 9.32 5.49
C SER A 133 11.57 9.56 5.32
N VAL A 134 11.02 9.14 4.21
CA VAL A 134 9.59 9.18 3.91
C VAL A 134 9.12 7.76 3.64
N THR A 135 7.91 7.45 4.08
CA THR A 135 7.32 6.12 3.92
C THR A 135 5.83 6.21 4.17
N THR A 136 5.13 5.09 4.09
CA THR A 136 3.71 4.99 4.38
C THR A 136 3.45 4.49 5.79
N VAL A 137 2.22 4.69 6.29
CA VAL A 137 1.87 4.33 7.68
C VAL A 137 1.99 2.83 7.95
N ASP A 138 1.76 1.97 6.96
CA ASP A 138 1.81 0.52 7.11
C ASP A 138 3.22 -0.02 7.41
N VAL A 139 4.28 0.64 6.91
CA VAL A 139 5.67 0.30 7.24
C VAL A 139 5.94 0.47 8.74
N LEU A 140 5.34 1.48 9.38
CA LEU A 140 5.41 1.66 10.83
C LEU A 140 4.79 0.48 11.59
N ALA A 141 3.72 -0.11 11.03
CA ALA A 141 3.09 -1.29 11.59
C ALA A 141 3.96 -2.52 11.41
N ALA A 142 4.52 -2.72 10.21
CA ALA A 142 5.41 -3.83 9.89
C ALA A 142 6.62 -3.89 10.83
N TYR A 143 7.40 -2.81 10.90
CA TYR A 143 8.64 -2.81 11.69
C TYR A 143 8.43 -2.50 13.18
N GLY A 144 7.32 -1.84 13.53
CA GLY A 144 6.84 -1.71 14.90
C GLY A 144 7.94 -1.25 15.89
N ARG A 145 8.18 -2.03 16.95
CA ARG A 145 9.10 -1.61 18.02
C ARG A 145 10.55 -1.41 17.56
N GLN A 146 10.96 -2.03 16.44
CA GLN A 146 12.32 -1.94 15.93
C GLN A 146 12.63 -0.55 15.38
N LEU A 147 11.64 0.16 14.83
CA LEU A 147 11.83 1.52 14.31
C LEU A 147 12.07 2.51 15.45
N HIS A 148 13.21 3.19 15.37
CA HIS A 148 13.61 4.27 16.25
C HIS A 148 13.31 5.64 15.64
N ALA A 149 12.03 5.85 15.30
CA ALA A 149 11.56 7.05 14.65
C ALA A 149 10.33 7.64 15.34
N ILE A 150 10.03 8.90 15.02
CA ILE A 150 8.75 9.58 15.24
C ILE A 150 8.17 10.02 13.90
N VAL A 151 6.87 10.32 13.88
CA VAL A 151 6.11 10.85 12.76
C VAL A 151 5.50 12.19 13.18
N PRO A 152 6.11 13.32 12.79
CA PRO A 152 5.63 14.63 13.19
C PRO A 152 4.63 15.26 12.19
N VAL A 153 4.52 14.70 10.99
CA VAL A 153 3.68 15.25 9.91
C VAL A 153 3.33 14.19 8.86
N GLN A 154 2.11 14.26 8.34
CA GLN A 154 1.67 13.58 7.13
C GLN A 154 2.01 14.45 5.90
N ILE A 155 2.60 13.82 4.90
CA ILE A 155 2.95 14.44 3.63
C ILE A 155 1.73 14.52 2.72
N GLY A 156 1.03 13.41 2.55
CA GLY A 156 -0.11 13.32 1.63
C GLY A 156 -0.77 11.95 1.61
N PHE A 157 -1.65 11.78 0.64
CA PHE A 157 -2.24 10.50 0.26
C PHE A 157 -1.91 10.21 -1.20
N SER A 158 -1.61 8.94 -1.50
CA SER A 158 -1.70 8.43 -2.85
C SER A 158 -3.15 8.46 -3.32
N ARG A 159 -3.39 9.08 -4.48
CA ARG A 159 -4.74 9.37 -5.01
C ARG A 159 -4.92 8.84 -6.43
N GLY A 160 -4.29 7.70 -6.69
CA GLY A 160 -4.31 7.03 -7.99
C GLY A 160 -2.95 6.51 -8.42
N ALA A 161 -1.87 6.89 -7.72
CA ALA A 161 -0.52 6.47 -8.09
C ALA A 161 -0.30 4.98 -7.85
N ASP A 162 -0.65 4.47 -6.66
CA ASP A 162 -0.54 3.06 -6.33
C ASP A 162 -1.70 2.27 -6.94
N GLY A 163 -1.35 1.26 -7.73
CA GLY A 163 -2.28 0.50 -8.55
C GLY A 163 -2.04 -1.00 -8.53
N LEU A 164 -3.13 -1.75 -8.45
CA LEU A 164 -3.14 -3.16 -8.80
C LEU A 164 -3.40 -3.28 -10.31
N VAL A 165 -2.36 -3.60 -11.06
CA VAL A 165 -2.41 -3.82 -12.51
C VAL A 165 -2.59 -5.30 -12.77
N VAL A 166 -3.58 -5.67 -13.57
CA VAL A 166 -3.93 -7.08 -13.83
C VAL A 166 -4.12 -7.34 -15.32
N ARG A 167 -4.05 -8.60 -15.71
CA ARG A 167 -4.41 -9.03 -17.06
C ARG A 167 -5.86 -8.66 -17.38
N ASN A 168 -6.13 -8.36 -18.64
CA ASN A 168 -7.43 -7.85 -19.08
C ASN A 168 -8.61 -8.82 -18.83
N ASP A 169 -8.38 -10.11 -18.60
CA ASP A 169 -9.42 -11.09 -18.25
C ASP A 169 -9.89 -11.01 -16.79
N ILE A 170 -9.19 -10.28 -15.93
CA ILE A 170 -9.49 -10.14 -14.50
C ILE A 170 -10.23 -8.82 -14.25
N LYS A 171 -11.50 -8.89 -13.84
CA LYS A 171 -12.40 -7.75 -13.62
C LYS A 171 -12.74 -7.47 -12.17
N ARG A 172 -12.34 -8.34 -11.24
CA ARG A 172 -12.56 -8.16 -9.80
C ARG A 172 -11.52 -8.87 -8.96
N ILE A 173 -11.29 -8.39 -7.74
CA ILE A 173 -10.29 -8.94 -6.81
C ILE A 173 -10.52 -10.43 -6.54
N ASN A 174 -11.78 -10.86 -6.43
CA ASN A 174 -12.13 -12.27 -6.18
C ASN A 174 -11.59 -13.25 -7.25
N GLN A 175 -11.36 -12.80 -8.48
CA GLN A 175 -10.81 -13.64 -9.55
C GLN A 175 -9.31 -13.91 -9.41
N LEU A 176 -8.64 -13.24 -8.47
CA LEU A 176 -7.25 -13.51 -8.10
C LEU A 176 -7.10 -14.75 -7.20
N LYS A 177 -8.21 -15.35 -6.75
CA LYS A 177 -8.19 -16.65 -6.08
C LYS A 177 -7.50 -17.70 -6.95
N GLY A 178 -6.48 -18.36 -6.41
CA GLY A 178 -5.67 -19.35 -7.11
C GLY A 178 -4.70 -18.76 -8.14
N LYS A 179 -4.56 -17.43 -8.19
CA LYS A 179 -3.64 -16.72 -9.09
C LYS A 179 -2.45 -16.15 -8.32
N THR A 180 -1.41 -15.77 -9.05
CA THR A 180 -0.19 -15.15 -8.51
C THR A 180 -0.10 -13.68 -8.91
N VAL A 181 0.19 -12.81 -7.94
CA VAL A 181 0.43 -11.38 -8.12
C VAL A 181 1.85 -11.04 -7.62
N ALA A 182 2.59 -10.23 -8.38
CA ALA A 182 3.90 -9.73 -7.97
C ALA A 182 3.76 -8.49 -7.07
N SER A 183 4.59 -8.37 -6.03
CA SER A 183 4.61 -7.25 -5.08
C SER A 183 6.02 -7.09 -4.46
N ALA A 184 6.24 -6.10 -3.61
CA ALA A 184 7.45 -5.97 -2.79
C ALA A 184 7.11 -6.11 -1.30
N GLN A 185 7.74 -7.07 -0.61
CA GLN A 185 7.31 -7.48 0.72
C GLN A 185 7.57 -6.40 1.78
N PHE A 186 6.62 -6.21 2.70
CA PHE A 186 6.70 -5.22 3.79
C PHE A 186 6.73 -3.74 3.37
N THR A 187 6.33 -3.44 2.13
CA THR A 187 6.13 -2.08 1.63
C THR A 187 4.63 -1.78 1.43
N GLU A 188 4.32 -0.56 1.01
CA GLU A 188 2.97 -0.10 0.67
C GLU A 188 2.27 -0.97 -0.38
N VAL A 189 3.00 -1.51 -1.38
CA VAL A 189 2.39 -2.37 -2.40
C VAL A 189 1.98 -3.74 -1.85
N ASP A 190 2.74 -4.30 -0.89
CA ASP A 190 2.36 -5.53 -0.18
C ASP A 190 1.19 -5.29 0.78
N PHE A 191 1.23 -4.18 1.53
CA PHE A 191 0.08 -3.80 2.35
C PHE A 191 -1.18 -3.63 1.50
N PHE A 192 -1.08 -2.95 0.35
CA PHE A 192 -2.23 -2.67 -0.49
C PHE A 192 -2.89 -3.96 -1.01
N ILE A 193 -2.11 -4.92 -1.53
CA ILE A 193 -2.67 -6.20 -2.00
C ILE A 193 -3.24 -7.05 -0.87
N ARG A 194 -2.60 -7.07 0.31
CA ARG A 194 -3.10 -7.77 1.50
C ARG A 194 -4.40 -7.17 2.02
N TYR A 195 -4.49 -5.85 2.00
CA TYR A 195 -5.70 -5.13 2.36
C TYR A 195 -6.86 -5.52 1.43
N LEU A 196 -6.65 -5.46 0.11
CA LEU A 196 -7.65 -5.86 -0.88
C LEU A 196 -8.04 -7.36 -0.73
N ALA A 197 -7.08 -8.22 -0.43
CA ALA A 197 -7.34 -9.64 -0.17
C ALA A 197 -8.22 -9.83 1.07
N GLN A 198 -7.90 -9.15 2.19
CA GLN A 198 -8.69 -9.19 3.41
C GLN A 198 -10.13 -8.70 3.20
N GLU A 199 -10.29 -7.59 2.47
CA GLU A 199 -11.60 -7.02 2.17
C GLU A 199 -12.42 -7.94 1.24
N SER A 200 -11.77 -8.66 0.33
CA SER A 200 -12.41 -9.67 -0.53
C SER A 200 -12.57 -11.05 0.13
N GLY A 201 -12.08 -11.23 1.36
CA GLY A 201 -12.13 -12.51 2.08
C GLY A 201 -11.18 -13.57 1.52
N LEU A 202 -10.15 -13.16 0.77
CA LEU A 202 -9.10 -14.03 0.27
C LEU A 202 -7.96 -14.13 1.31
N GLU A 203 -7.59 -15.36 1.64
CA GLU A 203 -6.35 -15.62 2.36
C GLU A 203 -5.14 -15.47 1.44
N ILE A 204 -4.01 -15.02 2.00
CA ILE A 204 -2.73 -14.88 1.30
C ILE A 204 -1.93 -16.18 1.41
N HIS A 205 -1.25 -16.53 0.32
CA HIS A 205 -0.21 -17.56 0.27
C HIS A 205 1.04 -16.99 -0.41
N THR A 206 2.20 -17.11 0.21
CA THR A 206 3.45 -16.59 -0.36
C THR A 206 4.19 -17.69 -1.11
N LEU A 207 4.67 -17.39 -2.31
CA LEU A 207 5.43 -18.32 -3.14
C LEU A 207 6.93 -18.00 -3.04
N GLY A 208 7.74 -19.03 -2.75
CA GLY A 208 9.19 -18.89 -2.71
C GLY A 208 9.85 -18.73 -4.09
N SER A 209 9.12 -19.02 -5.17
CA SER A 209 9.56 -18.76 -6.54
C SER A 209 8.36 -18.79 -7.48
N LEU A 210 8.54 -18.29 -8.71
CA LEU A 210 7.51 -18.40 -9.74
C LEU A 210 7.26 -19.85 -10.23
N ASP A 211 8.15 -20.80 -9.92
CA ASP A 211 8.00 -22.21 -10.29
C ASP A 211 7.21 -23.00 -9.23
N ALA A 212 7.03 -22.43 -8.04
CA ALA A 212 6.24 -23.04 -6.99
C ALA A 212 4.77 -23.15 -7.40
N ALA A 213 4.14 -24.29 -7.06
CA ALA A 213 2.74 -24.50 -7.35
C ALA A 213 1.87 -23.52 -6.52
N PRO A 214 1.02 -22.70 -7.17
CA PRO A 214 0.13 -21.79 -6.45
C PRO A 214 -0.93 -22.57 -5.67
N HIS A 215 -1.28 -22.05 -4.49
CA HIS A 215 -2.39 -22.58 -3.72
C HIS A 215 -3.71 -22.25 -4.44
N PRO A 216 -4.59 -23.24 -4.71
CA PRO A 216 -5.76 -23.05 -5.58
C PRO A 216 -6.84 -22.15 -4.97
N GLU A 217 -6.92 -22.09 -3.64
CA GLU A 217 -8.00 -21.37 -2.95
C GLU A 217 -7.56 -20.02 -2.34
N ARG A 218 -6.30 -19.61 -2.54
CA ARG A 218 -5.71 -18.42 -1.93
C ARG A 218 -5.21 -17.45 -2.99
N LEU A 219 -5.10 -16.18 -2.65
CA LEU A 219 -4.32 -15.24 -3.46
C LEU A 219 -2.84 -15.52 -3.22
N ASN A 220 -2.09 -15.80 -4.29
CA ASN A 220 -0.67 -16.09 -4.20
C ASN A 220 0.14 -14.81 -4.44
N LEU A 221 1.12 -14.54 -3.59
CA LEU A 221 2.06 -13.44 -3.75
C LEU A 221 3.46 -13.98 -4.04
N VAL A 222 4.14 -13.34 -4.97
CA VAL A 222 5.59 -13.51 -5.20
C VAL A 222 6.24 -12.14 -5.04
N TYR A 223 7.42 -12.10 -4.44
CA TYR A 223 8.06 -10.84 -4.08
C TYR A 223 9.24 -10.49 -4.98
N THR A 224 9.46 -9.20 -5.17
CA THR A 224 10.66 -8.62 -5.80
C THR A 224 11.34 -7.68 -4.81
N GLU A 225 12.43 -7.04 -5.23
CA GLU A 225 13.19 -6.09 -4.41
C GLU A 225 12.33 -4.87 -4.06
N ASP A 226 11.67 -4.28 -5.06
CA ASP A 226 10.82 -3.10 -4.94
C ASP A 226 9.59 -3.22 -5.85
N GLY A 227 8.67 -2.24 -5.77
CA GLY A 227 7.44 -2.25 -6.56
C GLY A 227 7.65 -1.97 -8.05
N PHE A 228 8.70 -1.26 -8.47
CA PHE A 228 9.05 -1.13 -9.89
C PHE A 228 9.52 -2.46 -10.45
N SER A 229 10.33 -3.20 -9.70
CA SER A 229 10.76 -4.56 -10.03
C SER A 229 9.57 -5.52 -10.15
N ALA A 230 8.54 -5.39 -9.30
CA ALA A 230 7.29 -6.16 -9.43
C ALA A 230 6.56 -5.84 -10.74
N GLY A 231 6.54 -4.56 -11.11
CA GLY A 231 5.99 -4.08 -12.36
C GLY A 231 6.73 -4.61 -13.59
N ASP A 232 8.06 -4.53 -13.57
CA ASP A 232 8.91 -5.04 -14.65
C ASP A 232 8.78 -6.56 -14.82
N LEU A 233 8.63 -7.29 -13.71
CA LEU A 233 8.40 -8.74 -13.72
C LEU A 233 7.07 -9.07 -14.41
N PHE A 234 5.99 -8.37 -14.08
CA PHE A 234 4.70 -8.58 -14.73
C PHE A 234 4.73 -8.19 -16.21
N ALA A 235 5.36 -7.07 -16.56
CA ALA A 235 5.54 -6.65 -17.94
C ALA A 235 6.34 -7.68 -18.76
N ALA A 236 7.37 -8.30 -18.15
CA ALA A 236 8.12 -9.39 -18.76
C ALA A 236 7.27 -10.65 -18.97
N ASP A 237 6.46 -11.05 -17.98
CA ASP A 237 5.54 -12.20 -18.12
C ASP A 237 4.52 -11.97 -19.24
N LEU A 238 3.94 -10.77 -19.34
CA LEU A 238 3.03 -10.37 -20.43
C LEU A 238 3.68 -10.51 -21.80
N ARG A 239 4.89 -9.95 -21.97
CA ARG A 239 5.64 -10.03 -23.24
C ARG A 239 6.01 -11.47 -23.61
N SER A 240 6.35 -12.29 -22.61
CA SER A 240 6.73 -13.70 -22.82
C SER A 240 5.54 -14.60 -23.22
N GLY A 241 4.32 -14.21 -22.84
CA GLY A 241 3.10 -15.01 -23.05
C GLY A 241 3.01 -16.26 -22.18
N ARG A 242 3.89 -16.45 -21.19
CA ARG A 242 3.85 -17.61 -20.28
C ARG A 242 2.66 -17.56 -19.32
N GLY A 243 2.17 -16.36 -18.99
CA GLY A 243 0.94 -16.17 -18.21
C GLY A 243 1.05 -16.66 -16.76
N ARG A 244 2.25 -16.61 -16.18
CA ARG A 244 2.54 -17.04 -14.81
C ARG A 244 1.93 -16.08 -13.78
N LEU A 245 1.84 -14.80 -14.13
CA LEU A 245 1.34 -13.73 -13.28
C LEU A 245 -0.02 -13.24 -13.74
N ALA A 246 -0.93 -13.07 -12.80
CA ALA A 246 -2.22 -12.43 -13.00
C ALA A 246 -2.15 -10.90 -12.93
N GLY A 247 -1.13 -10.37 -12.27
CA GLY A 247 -0.94 -8.94 -12.08
C GLY A 247 0.29 -8.61 -11.25
N CYS A 248 0.47 -7.32 -10.98
CA CYS A 248 1.42 -6.77 -10.01
C CYS A 248 0.77 -5.62 -9.24
N VAL A 249 1.35 -5.28 -8.10
CA VAL A 249 1.11 -4.00 -7.44
C VAL A 249 2.37 -3.15 -7.53
N THR A 250 2.19 -1.91 -7.96
CA THR A 250 3.26 -0.93 -8.20
C THR A 250 2.67 0.48 -8.14
N TRP A 251 3.50 1.51 -8.32
CA TRP A 251 3.06 2.91 -8.34
C TRP A 251 3.48 3.62 -9.63
N GLU A 252 2.95 4.81 -9.86
CA GLU A 252 3.30 5.64 -11.01
C GLU A 252 4.77 6.10 -10.97
N PRO A 253 5.46 6.20 -12.12
CA PRO A 253 4.94 6.04 -13.49
C PRO A 253 4.85 4.58 -13.98
N LYS A 254 5.30 3.60 -13.18
CA LYS A 254 5.37 2.19 -13.61
C LYS A 254 3.98 1.61 -13.93
N VAL A 255 2.93 2.05 -13.23
CA VAL A 255 1.54 1.68 -13.54
C VAL A 255 1.20 2.03 -14.99
N SER A 256 1.39 3.29 -15.38
CA SER A 256 1.13 3.76 -16.75
C SER A 256 2.01 3.06 -17.78
N GLU A 257 3.31 2.89 -17.49
CA GLU A 257 4.25 2.18 -18.37
C GLU A 257 3.78 0.76 -18.71
N ILE A 258 3.29 0.01 -17.72
CA ILE A 258 2.81 -1.36 -17.92
C ILE A 258 1.54 -1.36 -18.78
N VAL A 259 0.57 -0.51 -18.44
CA VAL A 259 -0.72 -0.49 -19.14
C VAL A 259 -0.53 -0.09 -20.60
N ASP A 260 0.16 1.01 -20.86
CA ASP A 260 0.42 1.52 -22.21
C ASP A 260 1.32 0.57 -23.01
N GLY A 261 2.33 -0.01 -22.35
CA GLY A 261 3.25 -0.97 -22.94
C GLY A 261 2.64 -2.36 -23.20
N SER A 262 1.49 -2.69 -22.60
CA SER A 262 0.87 -4.03 -22.71
C SER A 262 0.10 -4.27 -24.01
N GLY A 263 -0.15 -3.23 -24.82
CA GLY A 263 -0.98 -3.36 -26.02
C GLY A 263 -2.41 -3.83 -25.73
N GLY A 264 -2.95 -3.53 -24.54
CA GLY A 264 -4.30 -3.91 -24.10
C GLY A 264 -4.39 -5.29 -23.42
N GLN A 265 -3.25 -5.94 -23.14
CA GLN A 265 -3.20 -7.18 -22.37
C GLN A 265 -3.36 -6.97 -20.86
N ALA A 266 -3.10 -5.76 -20.37
CA ALA A 266 -3.25 -5.39 -18.96
C ALA A 266 -4.08 -4.10 -18.79
N HIS A 267 -4.62 -3.92 -17.59
CA HIS A 267 -5.31 -2.71 -17.16
C HIS A 267 -5.19 -2.54 -15.65
N VAL A 268 -5.39 -1.31 -15.17
CA VAL A 268 -5.56 -1.03 -13.75
C VAL A 268 -6.91 -1.62 -13.30
N LEU A 269 -6.88 -2.49 -12.29
CA LEU A 269 -8.09 -3.04 -11.66
C LEU A 269 -8.65 -2.11 -10.60
N THR A 270 -7.77 -1.52 -9.79
CA THR A 270 -8.10 -0.54 -8.75
C THR A 270 -6.86 0.22 -8.34
N THR A 271 -7.07 1.41 -7.80
CA THR A 271 -6.01 2.24 -7.19
C THR A 271 -6.35 2.64 -5.76
N ASN A 272 -5.40 3.26 -5.05
CA ASN A 272 -5.66 3.84 -3.73
C ASN A 272 -6.53 5.13 -3.78
N ARG A 273 -6.96 5.57 -4.98
CA ARG A 273 -7.65 6.86 -5.23
C ARG A 273 -8.74 7.22 -4.24
N ASN A 274 -9.64 6.31 -3.92
CA ASN A 274 -10.75 6.56 -2.97
C ASN A 274 -10.74 5.62 -1.75
N LEU A 275 -9.68 4.83 -1.58
CA LEU A 275 -9.46 3.98 -0.41
C LEU A 275 -8.73 4.73 0.70
N LEU A 276 -7.79 5.61 0.34
CA LEU A 276 -7.02 6.44 1.27
C LEU A 276 -6.23 5.63 2.32
N ILE A 277 -5.81 4.41 1.98
CA ILE A 277 -5.05 3.54 2.89
C ILE A 277 -3.54 3.67 2.68
N VAL A 278 -3.09 4.13 1.51
CA VAL A 278 -1.70 4.53 1.28
C VAL A 278 -1.55 6.02 1.61
N ALA A 279 -0.93 6.30 2.76
CA ALA A 279 -0.73 7.65 3.30
C ALA A 279 0.74 7.88 3.64
N ASP A 280 1.35 8.84 2.96
CA ASP A 280 2.75 9.19 3.08
C ASP A 280 3.00 10.04 4.33
N VAL A 281 4.03 9.67 5.09
CA VAL A 281 4.44 10.34 6.32
C VAL A 281 5.94 10.61 6.30
N LEU A 282 6.34 11.70 6.97
CA LEU A 282 7.75 11.95 7.26
C LEU A 282 8.11 11.15 8.52
N VAL A 283 9.11 10.26 8.44
CA VAL A 283 9.69 9.59 9.60
C VAL A 283 11.00 10.26 9.98
N VAL A 284 11.13 10.65 11.25
CA VAL A 284 12.32 11.36 11.76
C VAL A 284 12.99 10.50 12.82
N HIS A 285 14.31 10.35 12.72
CA HIS A 285 15.11 9.65 13.71
C HIS A 285 14.83 10.21 15.12
N ARG A 286 14.43 9.35 16.05
CA ARG A 286 13.90 9.79 17.35
C ARG A 286 14.92 10.58 18.16
N GLY A 287 16.17 10.11 18.24
CA GLY A 287 17.23 10.83 18.93
C GLY A 287 17.53 12.20 18.32
N PHE A 288 17.42 12.34 17.00
CA PHE A 288 17.58 13.64 16.31
C PHE A 288 16.43 14.58 16.66
N ALA A 289 15.20 14.09 16.65
CA ALA A 289 14.04 14.89 16.99
C ALA A 289 14.04 15.38 18.44
N GLU A 290 14.50 14.55 19.37
CA GLU A 290 14.63 14.91 20.78
C GLU A 290 15.73 15.96 21.03
N GLN A 291 16.86 15.86 20.32
CA GLN A 291 18.00 16.76 20.48
C GLN A 291 17.84 18.09 19.71
N HIS A 292 17.13 18.06 18.57
CA HIS A 292 16.98 19.20 17.67
C HIS A 292 15.51 19.53 17.36
N PRO A 293 14.64 19.72 18.37
CA PRO A 293 13.20 19.91 18.16
C PRO A 293 12.88 21.16 17.32
N LYS A 294 13.75 22.18 17.33
CA LYS A 294 13.59 23.37 16.48
C LYS A 294 13.86 23.11 15.00
N VAL A 295 14.76 22.19 14.70
CA VAL A 295 14.98 21.75 13.31
C VAL A 295 13.78 20.94 12.83
N VAL A 296 13.22 20.06 13.67
CA VAL A 296 12.01 19.29 13.33
C VAL A 296 10.78 20.20 13.15
N GLU A 297 10.61 21.22 14.00
CA GLU A 297 9.57 22.25 13.81
C GLU A 297 9.69 22.92 12.43
N GLY A 298 10.92 23.24 12.01
CA GLY A 298 11.18 23.80 10.69
C GLY A 298 11.00 22.82 9.54
N LEU A 299 11.26 21.52 9.74
CA LEU A 299 10.94 20.47 8.76
C LEU A 299 9.44 20.37 8.53
N VAL A 300 8.64 20.31 9.61
CA VAL A 300 7.18 20.25 9.52
C VAL A 300 6.62 21.50 8.86
N HIS A 301 7.09 22.68 9.27
CA HIS A 301 6.62 23.94 8.69
C HIS A 301 7.01 24.05 7.20
N GLY A 302 8.26 23.74 6.85
CA GLY A 302 8.71 23.81 5.46
C GLY A 302 8.03 22.79 4.56
N LEU A 303 7.73 21.60 5.05
CA LEU A 303 6.94 20.60 4.32
C LEU A 303 5.53 21.12 4.04
N LEU A 304 4.82 21.65 5.04
CA LEU A 304 3.47 22.19 4.85
C LEU A 304 3.45 23.38 3.88
N GLU A 305 4.47 24.24 3.95
CA GLU A 305 4.62 25.37 3.04
C GLU A 305 4.95 24.91 1.62
N GLY A 306 5.82 23.92 1.45
CA GLY A 306 6.09 23.30 0.15
C GLY A 306 4.87 22.65 -0.46
N ASN A 307 4.09 21.91 0.34
CA ASN A 307 2.80 21.35 -0.08
C ASN A 307 1.83 22.45 -0.53
N ARG A 308 1.75 23.55 0.22
CA ARG A 308 0.96 24.73 -0.17
C ARG A 308 1.45 25.33 -1.48
N MET A 309 2.77 25.44 -1.63
CA MET A 309 3.56 25.62 -2.87
C MET A 309 2.89 25.03 -4.12
N VAL A 310 2.87 23.70 -4.08
CA VAL A 310 2.45 22.83 -5.16
C VAL A 310 0.94 22.90 -5.37
N ARG A 311 0.14 22.92 -4.30
CA ARG A 311 -1.32 22.98 -4.43
C ARG A 311 -1.82 24.31 -5.00
N ASP A 312 -1.31 25.42 -4.48
CA ASP A 312 -1.83 26.75 -4.82
C ASP A 312 -1.27 27.24 -6.16
N GLN A 313 -0.05 26.81 -6.52
CA GLN A 313 0.68 27.31 -7.69
C GLN A 313 1.40 26.17 -8.46
N PRO A 314 0.70 25.09 -8.85
CA PRO A 314 1.34 23.88 -9.40
C PRO A 314 2.17 24.17 -10.65
N ALA A 315 1.65 25.00 -11.57
CA ALA A 315 2.33 25.34 -12.82
C ALA A 315 3.70 26.02 -12.62
N ALA A 316 3.84 26.80 -11.53
CA ALA A 316 5.08 27.48 -11.19
C ALA A 316 6.12 26.52 -10.58
N GLN A 317 5.68 25.38 -10.05
CA GLN A 317 6.57 24.40 -9.41
C GLN A 317 7.03 23.28 -10.36
N LEU A 318 6.46 23.17 -11.56
CA LEU A 318 6.76 22.07 -12.48
C LEU A 318 8.26 21.94 -12.78
N ASP A 319 8.98 23.04 -13.02
CA ASP A 319 10.40 22.99 -13.42
C ASP A 319 11.35 22.51 -12.30
N VAL A 320 11.01 22.78 -11.03
CA VAL A 320 11.84 22.33 -9.91
C VAL A 320 11.61 20.85 -9.64
N ILE A 321 10.35 20.39 -9.74
CA ILE A 321 9.97 18.99 -9.54
C ILE A 321 10.49 18.13 -10.69
N SER A 322 10.22 18.54 -11.95
CA SER A 322 10.61 17.77 -13.13
C SER A 322 12.13 17.59 -13.23
N ARG A 323 12.91 18.59 -12.80
CA ARG A 323 14.37 18.48 -12.75
C ARG A 323 14.85 17.51 -11.68
N ALA A 324 14.19 17.48 -10.53
CA ALA A 324 14.57 16.59 -9.42
C ALA A 324 14.36 15.12 -9.82
N PHE A 325 13.20 14.80 -10.38
CA PHE A 325 12.85 13.43 -10.80
C PHE A 325 13.26 13.09 -12.24
N LYS A 326 13.81 14.05 -13.01
CA LYS A 326 14.17 13.90 -14.43
C LYS A 326 12.98 13.56 -15.34
N TRP A 327 11.78 13.96 -14.94
CA TRP A 327 10.56 13.84 -15.72
C TRP A 327 10.40 14.96 -16.74
N SER A 328 9.51 14.76 -17.73
CA SER A 328 9.03 15.89 -18.53
C SER A 328 8.05 16.75 -17.72
N ARG A 329 7.77 17.97 -18.19
CA ARG A 329 6.78 18.84 -17.55
C ARG A 329 5.36 18.26 -17.62
N ASP A 330 5.05 17.54 -18.70
CA ASP A 330 3.74 16.92 -18.89
C ASP A 330 3.59 15.70 -17.98
N ASP A 331 4.62 14.85 -17.89
CA ASP A 331 4.64 13.73 -16.93
C ASP A 331 4.52 14.26 -15.51
N THR A 332 5.30 15.27 -15.13
CA THR A 332 5.23 15.89 -13.80
C THR A 332 3.81 16.37 -13.47
N LYS A 333 3.10 16.95 -14.45
CA LYS A 333 1.73 17.40 -14.26
C LYS A 333 0.75 16.23 -14.07
N SER A 334 0.92 15.15 -14.84
CA SER A 334 0.13 13.92 -14.72
C SER A 334 0.36 13.25 -13.36
N GLU A 335 1.62 13.10 -12.96
CA GLU A 335 2.02 12.52 -11.67
C GLU A 335 1.46 13.30 -10.48
N LEU A 336 1.54 14.63 -10.52
CA LEU A 336 0.96 15.49 -9.48
C LEU A 336 -0.57 15.37 -9.37
N ALA A 337 -1.26 14.92 -10.43
CA ALA A 337 -2.71 14.70 -10.38
C ALA A 337 -3.09 13.40 -9.64
N ASN A 338 -2.13 12.51 -9.43
CA ASN A 338 -2.31 11.22 -8.77
C ASN A 338 -2.01 11.25 -7.26
N VAL A 339 -1.77 12.45 -6.69
CA VAL A 339 -1.46 12.63 -5.27
C VAL A 339 -2.31 13.74 -4.64
N HIS A 340 -2.56 13.65 -3.34
CA HIS A 340 -3.13 14.73 -2.54
C HIS A 340 -2.14 15.15 -1.46
N LEU A 341 -1.55 16.33 -1.61
CA LEU A 341 -0.59 16.87 -0.65
C LEU A 341 -1.31 17.49 0.54
N SER A 342 -1.10 16.93 1.73
CA SER A 342 -1.85 17.31 2.93
C SER A 342 -1.57 18.74 3.37
N ASN A 343 -2.60 19.39 3.89
CA ASN A 343 -2.54 20.70 4.53
C ASN A 343 -2.60 20.59 6.07
N LEU A 344 -2.57 21.71 6.78
CA LEU A 344 -2.57 21.69 8.25
C LEU A 344 -3.88 21.11 8.82
N PRO A 345 -5.09 21.60 8.47
CA PRO A 345 -6.35 20.99 8.91
C PRO A 345 -6.46 19.49 8.62
N GLU A 346 -5.97 19.03 7.47
CA GLU A 346 -5.96 17.61 7.09
C GLU A 346 -5.03 16.79 7.98
N ASN A 347 -3.83 17.30 8.27
CA ASN A 347 -2.91 16.67 9.22
C ASN A 347 -3.58 16.50 10.61
N ARG A 348 -4.31 17.51 11.08
CA ARG A 348 -5.06 17.42 12.35
C ARG A 348 -6.12 16.34 12.29
N ALA A 349 -6.89 16.30 11.21
CA ALA A 349 -7.94 15.32 11.03
C ALA A 349 -7.38 13.88 10.89
N PHE A 350 -6.26 13.73 10.18
CA PHE A 350 -5.56 12.46 9.97
C PHE A 350 -5.11 11.82 11.29
N PHE A 351 -4.41 12.58 12.13
CA PHE A 351 -3.86 12.08 13.38
C PHE A 351 -4.88 11.98 14.51
N SER A 352 -5.95 12.79 14.49
CA SER A 352 -7.04 12.71 15.49
C SER A 352 -8.07 11.61 15.20
N GLY A 353 -8.04 11.01 14.01
CA GLY A 353 -9.08 10.06 13.58
C GLY A 353 -10.36 10.72 13.07
N ALA A 354 -10.32 12.02 12.75
CA ALA A 354 -11.47 12.73 12.18
C ALA A 354 -11.57 12.58 10.66
N ILE A 355 -10.49 12.20 9.97
CA ILE A 355 -10.60 11.58 8.64
C ILE A 355 -11.24 10.20 8.86
N ASP A 356 -12.30 9.87 8.10
CA ASP A 356 -13.05 8.62 8.23
C ASP A 356 -12.15 7.40 8.44
N ALA A 357 -12.62 6.44 9.24
CA ALA A 357 -11.80 5.55 10.05
C ALA A 357 -10.64 4.82 9.34
N ALA A 358 -10.69 4.51 8.04
CA ALA A 358 -9.56 3.88 7.35
C ALA A 358 -8.50 4.85 6.81
N GLY A 359 -8.83 6.11 6.56
CA GLY A 359 -7.86 7.11 6.09
C GLY A 359 -7.11 7.82 7.22
N SER A 360 -7.42 7.52 8.47
CA SER A 360 -6.72 8.07 9.63
C SER A 360 -5.42 7.35 9.94
N PHE A 361 -4.47 8.01 10.61
CA PHE A 361 -3.19 7.42 10.99
C PHE A 361 -3.35 6.10 11.77
N GLY A 362 -4.16 6.12 12.84
CA GLY A 362 -4.43 4.92 13.64
C GLY A 362 -5.21 3.85 12.88
N GLY A 363 -6.11 4.26 11.97
CA GLY A 363 -6.89 3.37 11.13
C GLY A 363 -6.05 2.59 10.12
N ILE A 364 -5.17 3.27 9.39
CA ILE A 364 -4.25 2.65 8.44
C ILE A 364 -3.29 1.72 9.19
N TYR A 365 -2.69 2.20 10.28
CA TYR A 365 -1.78 1.40 11.10
C TYR A 365 -2.44 0.09 11.55
N GLN A 366 -3.67 0.18 12.09
CA GLN A 366 -4.41 -1.00 12.55
C GLN A 366 -4.82 -1.91 11.39
N SER A 367 -5.15 -1.35 10.23
CA SER A 367 -5.49 -2.12 9.03
C SER A 367 -4.27 -2.91 8.53
N ALA A 368 -3.08 -2.30 8.55
CA ALA A 368 -1.83 -2.99 8.23
C ALA A 368 -1.55 -4.14 9.20
N VAL A 369 -1.65 -3.90 10.52
CA VAL A 369 -1.53 -4.97 11.52
C VAL A 369 -2.45 -6.15 11.22
N LEU A 370 -3.70 -5.89 10.85
CA LEU A 370 -4.67 -6.93 10.53
C LEU A 370 -4.36 -7.65 9.21
N ALA A 371 -3.96 -6.91 8.17
CA ALA A 371 -3.69 -7.42 6.84
C ALA A 371 -2.43 -8.31 6.78
N TYR A 372 -1.39 -7.96 7.55
CA TYR A 372 -0.20 -8.79 7.71
C TYR A 372 -0.43 -9.97 8.67
N GLY A 373 -1.26 -9.78 9.69
CA GLY A 373 -1.58 -10.81 10.68
C GLY A 373 -0.46 -11.07 11.70
N SER A 374 -0.80 -11.80 12.75
CA SER A 374 0.09 -12.08 13.89
C SER A 374 1.26 -13.00 13.57
N ASP A 375 1.21 -13.71 12.44
CA ASP A 375 2.29 -14.60 12.02
C ASP A 375 3.51 -13.81 11.53
N LEU A 376 3.28 -12.68 10.85
CA LEU A 376 4.33 -11.79 10.35
C LEU A 376 4.63 -10.63 11.32
N ILE A 377 3.60 -9.92 11.78
CA ILE A 377 3.76 -8.80 12.73
C ILE A 377 3.45 -9.28 14.14
N LYS A 378 4.50 -9.58 14.90
CA LYS A 378 4.41 -10.03 16.30
C LYS A 378 4.39 -8.84 17.24
N ASP A 379 3.39 -8.81 18.13
CA ASP A 379 3.24 -7.81 19.20
C ASP A 379 3.37 -6.35 18.70
N PRO A 380 2.55 -5.85 17.77
CA PRO A 380 2.65 -4.46 17.30
C PRO A 380 2.52 -3.48 18.47
N PRO A 381 3.35 -2.41 18.54
CA PRO A 381 3.12 -1.33 19.48
C PRO A 381 1.85 -0.56 19.11
N ASP A 382 1.33 0.23 20.05
CA ASP A 382 0.28 1.19 19.73
C ASP A 382 0.82 2.26 18.75
N ALA A 383 0.01 2.68 17.78
CA ALA A 383 0.37 3.68 16.78
C ALA A 383 0.88 5.00 17.40
N SER A 384 0.36 5.37 18.60
CA SER A 384 0.80 6.55 19.35
C SER A 384 2.30 6.54 19.71
N ARG A 385 2.98 5.39 19.64
CA ARG A 385 4.44 5.31 19.80
C ARG A 385 5.18 6.22 18.83
N PHE A 386 4.69 6.32 17.60
CA PHE A 386 5.34 7.08 16.53
C PHE A 386 4.87 8.53 16.50
N LEU A 387 3.65 8.81 16.93
CA LEU A 387 3.00 10.11 16.77
C LEU A 387 3.73 11.24 17.53
N ASP A 388 3.99 12.36 16.85
CA ASP A 388 4.47 13.61 17.47
C ASP A 388 3.75 14.87 16.95
N MET A 389 2.63 15.23 17.59
CA MET A 389 1.81 16.38 17.18
C MET A 389 2.35 17.74 17.65
N ARG A 390 3.44 17.79 18.42
CA ARG A 390 3.90 19.02 19.10
C ARG A 390 4.20 20.14 18.12
N HIS A 391 4.78 19.80 16.97
CA HIS A 391 5.14 20.76 15.94
C HIS A 391 3.92 21.29 15.18
N LEU A 392 2.95 20.43 14.87
CA LEU A 392 1.67 20.83 14.29
C LEU A 392 0.89 21.74 15.25
N ASP A 393 0.85 21.42 16.54
CA ASP A 393 0.25 22.27 17.58
C ASP A 393 0.91 23.66 17.64
N THR A 394 2.23 23.71 17.49
CA THR A 394 3.00 24.96 17.53
C THR A 394 2.68 25.85 16.34
N ILE A 395 2.62 25.27 15.14
CA ILE A 395 2.24 25.95 13.90
C ILE A 395 0.80 26.50 13.98
N GLU A 396 -0.14 25.68 14.45
CA GLU A 396 -1.54 26.07 14.65
C GLU A 396 -1.68 27.25 15.63
N LYS A 397 -1.00 27.17 16.80
CA LYS A 397 -0.99 28.25 17.80
C LYS A 397 -0.36 29.54 17.29
N ALA A 398 0.61 29.45 16.38
CA ALA A 398 1.20 30.61 15.73
C ALA A 398 0.26 31.28 14.71
N GLY A 399 -0.90 30.68 14.42
CA GLY A 399 -1.87 31.20 13.44
C GLY A 399 -1.42 31.02 11.99
N LEU A 400 -0.41 30.19 11.75
CA LEU A 400 0.04 29.83 10.42
C LEU A 400 -1.01 28.94 9.74
N PHE A 401 -1.21 29.13 8.44
CA PHE A 401 -2.19 28.38 7.64
C PHE A 401 -3.65 28.46 8.11
N LYS A 402 -4.01 29.44 8.96
CA LYS A 402 -5.37 29.61 9.52
C LYS A 402 -6.49 29.74 8.47
N ASP A 403 -6.14 30.14 7.25
CA ASP A 403 -7.08 30.35 6.16
C ASP A 403 -7.29 29.07 5.32
N GLN A 404 -6.58 27.97 5.63
CA GLN A 404 -6.76 26.68 4.98
C GLN A 404 -7.96 25.93 5.58
N ALA A 405 -8.59 25.10 4.75
CA ALA A 405 -9.64 24.16 5.15
C ALA A 405 -9.31 22.77 4.61
N ILE A 406 -9.96 21.73 5.15
CA ILE A 406 -9.86 20.37 4.62
C ILE A 406 -10.29 20.40 3.14
N ALA A 407 -9.40 19.95 2.25
CA ALA A 407 -9.59 19.93 0.80
C ALA A 407 -9.80 18.51 0.25
N ILE A 408 -9.35 17.48 0.97
CA ILE A 408 -9.55 16.09 0.60
C ILE A 408 -11.04 15.75 0.59
N ALA A 409 -11.51 15.17 -0.52
CA ALA A 409 -12.87 14.74 -0.73
C ALA A 409 -12.90 13.50 -1.65
N PRO A 410 -13.92 12.63 -1.55
CA PRO A 410 -14.11 11.54 -2.50
C PRO A 410 -14.17 12.06 -3.94
N ILE A 411 -13.39 11.46 -4.84
CA ILE A 411 -13.49 11.78 -6.27
C ILE A 411 -14.61 10.94 -6.85
N ARG A 412 -15.50 11.57 -7.61
CA ARG A 412 -16.57 10.87 -8.35
C ARG A 412 -16.26 10.98 -9.84
N THR A 413 -16.05 9.87 -10.54
CA THR A 413 -15.98 9.91 -11.99
C THR A 413 -17.40 10.04 -12.57
N ALA A 414 -17.58 10.97 -13.50
CA ALA A 414 -18.86 11.19 -14.16
C ALA A 414 -19.14 10.05 -15.15
N GLY A 415 -19.93 9.06 -14.74
CA GLY A 415 -20.36 7.95 -15.58
C GLY A 415 -21.19 6.97 -14.79
N GLY A 416 -22.52 7.09 -14.87
CA GLY A 416 -23.45 6.14 -14.25
C GLY A 416 -23.35 4.79 -14.93
N VAL A 417 -22.37 3.97 -14.53
CA VAL A 417 -22.39 2.54 -14.80
C VAL A 417 -23.39 1.94 -13.84
N SER A 418 -24.34 1.18 -14.38
CA SER A 418 -25.32 0.40 -13.61
C SER A 418 -24.60 -0.33 -12.46
N VAL A 419 -25.15 -0.20 -11.24
CA VAL A 419 -24.69 -0.87 -10.01
C VAL A 419 -24.70 -2.42 -10.13
N GLU A 420 -25.05 -2.98 -11.28
CA GLU A 420 -25.08 -4.42 -11.52
C GLU A 420 -23.93 -5.00 -12.35
N SER A 421 -23.11 -4.24 -13.10
CA SER A 421 -22.30 -4.92 -14.14
C SER A 421 -20.97 -5.53 -13.71
N ASP A 422 -20.20 -4.99 -12.76
CA ASP A 422 -18.97 -5.65 -12.25
C ASP A 422 -18.50 -5.01 -10.93
N PRO A 423 -18.71 -5.64 -9.75
CA PRO A 423 -18.19 -5.11 -8.49
C PRO A 423 -16.68 -5.26 -8.40
N LEU A 424 -15.98 -4.28 -7.81
CA LEU A 424 -14.55 -4.37 -7.56
C LEU A 424 -14.21 -5.59 -6.69
N LEU A 425 -15.01 -5.81 -5.64
CA LEU A 425 -14.98 -7.02 -4.84
C LEU A 425 -16.37 -7.41 -4.33
N SER A 426 -16.53 -8.69 -4.03
CA SER A 426 -17.69 -9.26 -3.38
C SER A 426 -17.27 -10.07 -2.16
N LYS A 427 -18.06 -10.01 -1.09
CA LYS A 427 -17.87 -10.79 0.13
C LYS A 427 -19.17 -11.44 0.53
N ASP A 428 -19.17 -12.76 0.66
CA ASP A 428 -20.30 -13.49 1.21
C ASP A 428 -20.33 -13.34 2.72
N ILE A 429 -21.29 -12.59 3.24
CA ILE A 429 -21.48 -12.41 4.69
C ILE A 429 -22.68 -13.23 5.13
N ARG A 430 -22.43 -14.18 6.04
CA ARG A 430 -23.49 -15.05 6.54
C ARG A 430 -24.22 -14.37 7.68
N PHE A 431 -25.54 -14.48 7.64
CA PHE A 431 -26.39 -13.94 8.68
C PHE A 431 -27.34 -15.04 9.14
N LEU A 432 -27.42 -15.20 10.45
CA LEU A 432 -28.36 -16.12 11.08
C LEU A 432 -29.70 -15.40 11.23
N PHE A 433 -30.68 -15.85 10.46
CA PHE A 433 -32.06 -15.37 10.54
C PHE A 433 -32.93 -16.40 11.27
N ASP A 434 -34.00 -15.94 11.93
CA ASP A 434 -35.00 -16.85 12.48
C ASP A 434 -35.58 -17.74 11.35
N PRO A 435 -35.84 -19.03 11.60
CA PRO A 435 -36.23 -19.98 10.57
C PRO A 435 -37.38 -19.51 9.68
N ASN A 436 -37.17 -19.53 8.36
CA ASN A 436 -38.14 -19.10 7.34
C ASN A 436 -38.62 -17.65 7.46
N THR A 437 -37.87 -16.80 8.16
CA THR A 437 -38.15 -15.36 8.25
C THR A 437 -36.98 -14.55 7.71
N PHE A 438 -37.16 -13.22 7.72
CA PHE A 438 -36.12 -12.23 7.50
C PHE A 438 -35.68 -11.54 8.80
N THR A 439 -36.18 -11.96 9.97
CA THR A 439 -35.78 -11.40 11.26
C THR A 439 -34.36 -11.87 11.58
N LEU A 440 -33.44 -10.93 11.77
CA LEU A 440 -32.06 -11.24 12.12
C LEU A 440 -31.97 -11.64 13.60
N ASP A 441 -31.28 -12.76 13.90
CA ASP A 441 -31.02 -13.17 15.27
C ASP A 441 -29.98 -12.23 15.91
N MET A 442 -30.45 -11.24 16.64
CA MET A 442 -29.59 -10.27 17.33
C MET A 442 -28.92 -10.83 18.59
N SER A 443 -29.26 -12.04 19.02
CA SER A 443 -28.55 -12.71 20.12
C SER A 443 -27.24 -13.35 19.67
N SER A 444 -27.05 -13.54 18.35
CA SER A 444 -25.82 -14.03 17.77
C SER A 444 -24.72 -12.96 17.78
N THR A 445 -23.60 -13.27 18.44
CA THR A 445 -22.38 -12.45 18.39
C THR A 445 -21.84 -12.33 16.96
N GLU A 446 -21.95 -13.39 16.16
CA GLU A 446 -21.47 -13.41 14.76
C GLU A 446 -22.26 -12.42 13.90
N ASN A 447 -23.59 -12.35 14.05
CA ASN A 447 -24.42 -11.37 13.33
C ASN A 447 -24.02 -9.92 13.68
N SER A 448 -23.73 -9.66 14.94
CA SER A 448 -23.27 -8.34 15.39
C SER A 448 -21.91 -7.99 14.78
N GLN A 449 -20.97 -8.94 14.79
CA GLN A 449 -19.65 -8.78 14.15
C GLN A 449 -19.75 -8.57 12.63
N ASN A 450 -20.70 -9.23 11.98
CA ASN A 450 -20.93 -9.12 10.54
C ASN A 450 -21.56 -7.77 10.16
N LEU A 451 -22.48 -7.24 10.96
CA LEU A 451 -22.97 -5.85 10.80
C LEU A 451 -21.83 -4.84 10.97
N ASP A 452 -20.98 -5.03 11.98
CA ASP A 452 -19.80 -4.19 12.21
C ASP A 452 -18.79 -4.30 11.04
N ALA A 453 -18.64 -5.48 10.44
CA ALA A 453 -17.77 -5.66 9.28
C ALA A 453 -18.25 -4.85 8.07
N ILE A 454 -19.55 -4.91 7.75
CA ILE A 454 -20.14 -4.09 6.66
C ILE A 454 -19.98 -2.60 6.95
N ARG A 455 -20.22 -2.18 8.20
CA ARG A 455 -19.99 -0.80 8.63
C ARG A 455 -18.54 -0.38 8.37
N ARG A 456 -17.55 -1.19 8.80
CA ARG A 456 -16.12 -0.89 8.59
C ARG A 456 -15.81 -0.71 7.12
N MET A 457 -16.27 -1.62 6.26
CA MET A 457 -16.08 -1.52 4.81
C MET A 457 -16.65 -0.20 4.22
N LEU A 458 -17.82 0.27 4.72
CA LEU A 458 -18.39 1.56 4.29
C LEU A 458 -17.66 2.79 4.84
N GLN A 459 -16.98 2.65 5.98
CA GLN A 459 -16.13 3.70 6.55
C GLN A 459 -14.81 3.83 5.80
N VAL A 460 -14.32 2.75 5.19
CA VAL A 460 -13.02 2.76 4.49
C VAL A 460 -13.05 3.68 3.28
N SER A 461 -14.13 3.63 2.50
CA SER A 461 -14.25 4.47 1.31
C SER A 461 -15.56 5.26 1.37
N PRO A 462 -15.55 6.55 1.77
CA PRO A 462 -16.76 7.37 1.84
C PRO A 462 -17.45 7.54 0.48
N GLY A 463 -16.70 7.34 -0.61
CA GLY A 463 -17.20 7.33 -1.99
C GLY A 463 -17.85 6.01 -2.42
N SER A 464 -17.78 4.94 -1.62
CA SER A 464 -18.28 3.64 -2.06
C SER A 464 -19.77 3.40 -1.81
N THR A 465 -20.37 2.56 -2.64
CA THR A 465 -21.72 2.00 -2.47
C THR A 465 -21.64 0.49 -2.29
N MET A 466 -22.65 -0.09 -1.64
CA MET A 466 -22.77 -1.53 -1.49
C MET A 466 -24.12 -2.03 -1.99
N LEU A 467 -24.09 -3.14 -2.72
CA LEU A 467 -25.27 -3.92 -3.05
C LEU A 467 -25.34 -5.14 -2.13
N LEU A 468 -26.38 -5.19 -1.30
CA LEU A 468 -26.69 -6.34 -0.46
C LEU A 468 -27.59 -7.30 -1.25
N ARG A 469 -27.07 -8.47 -1.59
CA ARG A 469 -27.78 -9.51 -2.35
C ARG A 469 -28.20 -10.60 -1.38
N GLY A 470 -29.50 -10.69 -1.11
CA GLY A 470 -30.04 -11.74 -0.27
C GLY A 470 -30.16 -13.04 -1.06
N HIS A 471 -29.82 -14.15 -0.40
CA HIS A 471 -29.92 -15.50 -0.94
C HIS A 471 -30.73 -16.40 0.02
N VAL A 472 -31.39 -17.42 -0.54
CA VAL A 472 -32.08 -18.47 0.21
C VAL A 472 -31.66 -19.85 -0.27
N ASP A 473 -31.89 -20.84 0.58
CA ASP A 473 -31.55 -22.23 0.29
C ASP A 473 -32.35 -22.82 -0.88
N ASN A 474 -31.68 -23.64 -1.68
CA ASN A 474 -32.22 -24.31 -2.87
C ASN A 474 -32.58 -25.79 -2.63
N ALA A 475 -32.32 -26.36 -1.45
CA ALA A 475 -32.44 -27.80 -1.19
C ALA A 475 -33.85 -28.39 -1.44
N ARG A 476 -34.92 -27.59 -1.32
CA ARG A 476 -36.31 -28.04 -1.49
C ARG A 476 -36.88 -27.86 -2.89
N VAL A 477 -36.09 -27.36 -3.86
CA VAL A 477 -36.59 -27.09 -5.22
C VAL A 477 -37.15 -28.37 -5.87
N ASP A 478 -36.48 -29.51 -5.69
CA ASP A 478 -36.95 -30.79 -6.23
C ASP A 478 -38.19 -31.33 -5.51
N ASP A 479 -38.34 -31.06 -4.21
CA ASP A 479 -39.56 -31.38 -3.46
C ASP A 479 -40.75 -30.61 -4.01
N PHE A 480 -40.60 -29.29 -4.23
CA PHE A 480 -41.64 -28.47 -4.82
C PHE A 480 -42.04 -28.96 -6.22
N ARG A 481 -41.05 -29.38 -7.01
CA ARG A 481 -41.33 -29.97 -8.33
C ARG A 481 -42.17 -31.25 -8.22
N ARG A 482 -41.88 -32.12 -7.25
CA ARG A 482 -42.65 -33.34 -6.99
C ARG A 482 -44.05 -33.05 -6.46
N GLU A 483 -44.21 -32.04 -5.60
CA GLU A 483 -45.48 -31.69 -4.97
C GLU A 483 -46.50 -31.05 -5.93
N GLY A 484 -46.05 -30.19 -6.85
CA GLY A 484 -46.97 -29.38 -7.66
C GLY A 484 -46.46 -29.02 -9.06
N GLY A 485 -45.42 -29.69 -9.54
CA GLY A 485 -44.84 -29.46 -10.86
C GLY A 485 -44.19 -28.07 -11.01
N GLU A 486 -43.83 -27.73 -12.24
CA GLU A 486 -43.13 -26.48 -12.58
C GLU A 486 -43.91 -25.21 -12.19
N ALA A 487 -45.24 -25.26 -12.23
CA ALA A 487 -46.07 -24.13 -11.82
C ALA A 487 -45.90 -23.80 -10.34
N TYR A 488 -45.79 -24.84 -9.49
CA TYR A 488 -45.55 -24.65 -8.06
C TYR A 488 -44.11 -24.19 -7.77
N VAL A 489 -43.11 -24.71 -8.50
CA VAL A 489 -41.72 -24.24 -8.43
C VAL A 489 -41.64 -22.74 -8.72
N ARG A 490 -42.27 -22.26 -9.81
CA ARG A 490 -42.29 -20.82 -10.14
C ARG A 490 -42.92 -19.97 -9.04
N LYS A 491 -44.03 -20.42 -8.46
CA LYS A 491 -44.68 -19.73 -7.34
C LYS A 491 -43.77 -19.65 -6.11
N GLN A 492 -43.07 -20.71 -5.79
CA GLN A 492 -42.15 -20.73 -4.66
C GLN A 492 -40.87 -19.91 -4.96
N ALA A 493 -40.40 -19.87 -6.21
CA ALA A 493 -39.27 -19.05 -6.62
C ALA A 493 -39.55 -17.56 -6.39
N LEU A 494 -40.75 -17.07 -6.70
CA LEU A 494 -41.16 -15.70 -6.38
C LEU A 494 -41.14 -15.40 -4.88
N ARG A 495 -41.59 -16.35 -4.06
CA ARG A 495 -41.53 -16.22 -2.58
C ARG A 495 -40.11 -16.23 -2.06
N ALA A 496 -39.25 -17.06 -2.64
CA ALA A 496 -37.82 -17.10 -2.33
C ALA A 496 -37.13 -15.78 -2.69
N MET A 497 -37.43 -15.22 -3.87
CA MET A 497 -36.95 -13.91 -4.29
C MET A 497 -37.37 -12.83 -3.29
N GLU A 498 -38.64 -12.79 -2.92
CA GLU A 498 -39.17 -11.84 -1.94
C GLU A 498 -38.52 -12.00 -0.55
N LEU A 499 -38.45 -13.22 -0.03
CA LEU A 499 -37.81 -13.52 1.26
C LEU A 499 -36.34 -13.10 1.27
N SER A 500 -35.61 -13.44 0.21
CA SER A 500 -34.21 -13.08 0.05
C SER A 500 -34.01 -11.56 0.00
N LYS A 501 -34.87 -10.83 -0.72
CA LYS A 501 -34.86 -9.35 -0.74
C LYS A 501 -35.17 -8.77 0.64
N ASN A 502 -36.13 -9.34 1.37
CA ASN A 502 -36.48 -8.89 2.71
C ASN A 502 -35.34 -9.11 3.71
N ARG A 503 -34.56 -10.19 3.56
CA ARG A 503 -33.33 -10.39 4.35
C ARG A 503 -32.29 -9.31 4.09
N ALA A 504 -32.03 -8.98 2.82
CA ALA A 504 -31.15 -7.87 2.48
C ALA A 504 -31.68 -6.52 3.01
N ALA A 505 -33.01 -6.31 2.94
CA ALA A 505 -33.67 -5.12 3.50
C ALA A 505 -33.51 -5.02 5.02
N GLU A 506 -33.58 -6.14 5.74
CA GLU A 506 -33.39 -6.17 7.19
C GLU A 506 -31.95 -5.79 7.57
N ILE A 507 -30.96 -6.34 6.87
CA ILE A 507 -29.56 -5.94 7.07
C ILE A 507 -29.38 -4.44 6.80
N ARG A 508 -29.92 -3.92 5.69
CA ARG A 508 -29.89 -2.49 5.38
C ARG A 508 -30.52 -1.64 6.49
N ARG A 509 -31.69 -2.04 6.99
CA ARG A 509 -32.39 -1.35 8.08
C ARG A 509 -31.53 -1.29 9.34
N LEU A 510 -30.94 -2.42 9.74
CA LEU A 510 -30.09 -2.51 10.92
C LEU A 510 -28.80 -1.68 10.80
N LEU A 511 -28.19 -1.65 9.61
CA LEU A 511 -27.02 -0.80 9.34
C LEU A 511 -27.35 0.70 9.49
N ILE A 512 -28.51 1.13 8.99
CA ILE A 512 -28.96 2.52 9.11
C ILE A 512 -29.27 2.85 10.57
N GLU A 513 -30.09 2.04 11.24
CA GLU A 513 -30.57 2.34 12.59
C GLU A 513 -29.49 2.21 13.67
N ARG A 514 -28.61 1.20 13.59
CA ARG A 514 -27.60 0.91 14.63
C ARG A 514 -26.26 1.58 14.37
N HIS A 515 -25.90 1.72 13.10
CA HIS A 515 -24.56 2.21 12.72
C HIS A 515 -24.60 3.57 12.01
N SER A 516 -25.78 4.19 11.89
CA SER A 516 -25.95 5.52 11.26
C SER A 516 -25.38 5.58 9.84
N VAL A 517 -25.41 4.44 9.13
CA VAL A 517 -24.98 4.38 7.72
C VAL A 517 -25.95 5.17 6.86
N ASP A 518 -25.43 5.97 5.91
CA ASP A 518 -26.27 6.63 4.91
C ASP A 518 -26.93 5.59 4.00
N GLY A 519 -28.25 5.45 4.11
CA GLY A 519 -29.04 4.50 3.34
C GLY A 519 -28.99 4.72 1.81
N LYS A 520 -28.50 5.87 1.33
CA LYS A 520 -28.24 6.10 -0.11
C LYS A 520 -27.03 5.34 -0.63
N ARG A 521 -26.17 4.85 0.27
CA ARG A 521 -24.98 4.05 -0.07
C ARG A 521 -25.26 2.54 -0.06
N LEU A 522 -26.49 2.14 0.24
CA LEU A 522 -26.92 0.76 0.39
C LEU A 522 -28.08 0.44 -0.57
N ASP A 523 -27.78 -0.34 -1.59
CA ASP A 523 -28.77 -0.96 -2.46
C ASP A 523 -29.05 -2.41 -2.04
N ILE A 524 -30.21 -2.93 -2.41
CA ILE A 524 -30.61 -4.30 -2.08
C ILE A 524 -31.21 -5.01 -3.28
N VAL A 525 -30.95 -6.32 -3.37
CA VAL A 525 -31.59 -7.21 -4.34
C VAL A 525 -31.83 -8.58 -3.71
N GLY A 526 -32.91 -9.25 -4.12
CA GLY A 526 -33.12 -10.65 -3.81
C GLY A 526 -32.71 -11.53 -4.99
N ARG A 527 -31.92 -12.56 -4.74
CA ARG A 527 -31.51 -13.56 -5.76
C ARG A 527 -32.18 -14.93 -5.55
N GLY A 528 -33.07 -15.03 -4.57
CA GLY A 528 -33.79 -16.26 -4.29
C GLY A 528 -32.82 -17.42 -4.09
N TRP A 529 -33.08 -18.54 -4.77
CA TRP A 529 -32.22 -19.72 -4.77
C TRP A 529 -31.47 -19.93 -6.11
N GLU A 530 -31.43 -18.91 -6.97
CA GLU A 530 -30.91 -19.02 -8.33
C GLU A 530 -29.38 -19.07 -8.38
N GLU A 531 -28.70 -18.60 -7.33
CA GLU A 531 -27.24 -18.50 -7.23
C GLU A 531 -26.70 -19.26 -5.98
N PRO A 532 -26.83 -20.60 -5.93
CA PRO A 532 -26.31 -21.37 -4.82
C PRO A 532 -24.78 -21.32 -4.78
N SER A 533 -24.20 -21.14 -3.60
CA SER A 533 -22.74 -21.16 -3.38
C SER A 533 -22.20 -22.58 -3.21
N GLY A 534 -23.06 -23.59 -3.13
CA GLY A 534 -22.70 -25.01 -3.06
C GLY A 534 -23.86 -25.90 -2.60
N ALA A 535 -23.55 -27.14 -2.26
CA ALA A 535 -24.53 -28.11 -1.76
C ALA A 535 -24.91 -27.91 -0.28
N ASP A 536 -24.14 -27.13 0.48
CA ASP A 536 -24.42 -26.86 1.88
C ASP A 536 -25.51 -25.79 2.04
N SER A 537 -26.67 -26.22 2.52
CA SER A 537 -27.86 -25.40 2.77
C SER A 537 -27.58 -24.19 3.69
N ALA A 538 -26.64 -24.30 4.63
CA ALA A 538 -26.25 -23.18 5.48
C ALA A 538 -25.52 -22.08 4.69
N GLN A 539 -24.73 -22.45 3.69
CA GLN A 539 -24.01 -21.51 2.80
C GLN A 539 -24.97 -20.71 1.91
N ASN A 540 -26.09 -21.31 1.53
CA ASN A 540 -27.07 -20.69 0.66
C ASN A 540 -27.99 -19.70 1.41
N ARG A 541 -28.00 -19.71 2.75
CA ARG A 541 -28.68 -18.71 3.60
C ARG A 541 -27.73 -17.58 3.96
N ARG A 542 -27.42 -16.71 2.99
CA ARG A 542 -26.44 -15.62 3.16
C ARG A 542 -26.95 -14.28 2.61
N VAL A 543 -26.27 -13.21 3.00
CA VAL A 543 -26.32 -11.93 2.29
C VAL A 543 -24.94 -11.68 1.69
N GLU A 544 -24.85 -11.76 0.37
CA GLU A 544 -23.64 -11.37 -0.33
C GLU A 544 -23.56 -9.85 -0.37
N VAL A 545 -22.41 -9.31 0.00
CA VAL A 545 -22.12 -7.89 0.01
C VAL A 545 -21.17 -7.59 -1.14
N GLN A 546 -21.69 -6.92 -2.17
CA GLN A 546 -20.88 -6.45 -3.28
C GLN A 546 -20.49 -5.00 -3.05
N TRP A 547 -19.19 -4.72 -3.13
CA TRP A 547 -18.63 -3.40 -2.90
C TRP A 547 -18.25 -2.75 -4.22
N PHE A 548 -18.75 -1.54 -4.41
CA PHE A 548 -18.47 -0.70 -5.56
C PHE A 548 -17.75 0.55 -5.05
N ILE A 549 -16.52 0.74 -5.48
CA ILE A 549 -15.85 2.02 -5.30
C ILE A 549 -16.35 2.90 -6.44
N ILE A 550 -16.92 4.07 -6.12
CA ILE A 550 -17.04 5.13 -7.11
C ILE A 550 -15.60 5.58 -7.33
N GLU A 551 -14.93 5.09 -8.37
CA GLU A 551 -13.66 5.66 -8.81
C GLU A 551 -13.89 7.03 -9.44
#